data_AF-A0A7K3IYZ9-F1
#
_entry.id   AF-A0A7K3IYZ9-F1
#
_cell.length_a   1.000
_cell.length_b   1.000
_cell.length_c   1.000
_cell.angle_alpha   90.00
_cell.angle_beta   90.00
_cell.angle_gamma   90.00
#
_symmetry.space_group_name_H-M   'P 1'
#
loop_
_entity.id
_entity.type
_entity.pdbx_description
1 polymer ?
#
loop_
_entity_poly.entity_id
_entity_poly.type
_entity_poly.pdbx_seq_one_letter_code
_entity_poly.pdbx_strand_id
1 'polypeptide(L)'
;MKKNSLSLFSLLKCKKYTYIRLLFLSVLPALLLLLTQSKIPDAGSPQTDEPEFHKWAPVPPMGWNSWDCFGPTVVEQEVKANADYMAKYLRKAGWQYIVVDIRWYVENDKAGGYNQNDPRYVMDEYGRLIPALNRFPSAADGKGFKPLADYVHSKGLKFGIHIMRGIPVIAVQKNSPILGSNARAQDIYTTERQCRWLRDMYTIVSDREGAQEYYNSIFQLYASWGVDFVKVDDLSGRLDEIALVRKAIDNCGRPIVLSLSPSGNRTENAEFLKNNANMWRTTGDFWDRWVDLKNEFEVCNRWTAFRG
;
A
#
# COMPACT_ATOMS: atom_id res chain seq x y z
N MET A 1 42.03 18.56 51.05
CA MET A 1 43.25 18.63 51.89
C MET A 1 44.16 17.45 51.56
N LYS A 2 45.49 17.59 51.76
CA LYS A 2 46.57 16.57 51.94
C LYS A 2 46.41 15.19 51.22
N LYS A 3 47.28 14.83 50.25
CA LYS A 3 48.59 14.09 50.40
C LYS A 3 48.40 12.61 50.84
N ASN A 4 49.18 11.56 50.49
CA ASN A 4 50.43 11.28 49.72
C ASN A 4 50.52 9.71 49.56
N SER A 5 51.45 9.00 48.89
CA SER A 5 52.33 9.19 47.71
C SER A 5 53.29 7.97 47.52
N LEU A 6 53.72 7.64 46.28
CA LEU A 6 54.87 6.75 45.89
C LEU A 6 54.66 5.23 46.12
N SER A 7 55.15 4.23 45.34
CA SER A 7 56.02 4.07 44.13
C SER A 7 57.51 3.65 44.32
N LEU A 8 58.11 3.14 43.22
CA LEU A 8 59.45 2.49 43.04
C LEU A 8 59.59 1.08 43.68
N PHE A 9 60.46 0.13 43.27
CA PHE A 9 61.62 0.02 42.35
C PHE A 9 61.61 -1.39 41.63
N SER A 10 62.57 -1.85 40.79
CA SER A 10 63.16 -1.33 39.53
C SER A 10 64.20 -2.32 38.92
N LEU A 11 64.57 -2.18 37.62
CA LEU A 11 65.73 -2.81 36.89
C LEU A 11 65.72 -4.36 36.65
N LEU A 12 66.60 -4.98 35.81
CA LEU A 12 67.08 -4.77 34.41
C LEU A 12 68.12 -5.89 34.02
N LYS A 13 68.56 -5.98 32.73
CA LYS A 13 69.72 -6.74 32.15
C LYS A 13 69.53 -8.25 31.82
N CYS A 14 70.26 -8.90 30.88
CA CYS A 14 70.96 -8.52 29.62
C CYS A 14 71.54 -9.76 28.85
N LYS A 15 71.58 -9.76 27.49
CA LYS A 15 72.57 -10.33 26.49
C LYS A 15 73.44 -11.60 26.80
N LYS A 16 73.97 -12.44 25.89
CA LYS A 16 73.91 -12.76 24.41
C LYS A 16 74.90 -13.95 24.14
N TYR A 17 75.11 -14.36 22.87
CA TYR A 17 76.34 -15.00 22.28
C TYR A 17 76.55 -16.52 22.54
N THR A 18 77.12 -17.38 21.66
CA THR A 18 77.58 -17.37 20.22
C THR A 18 77.69 -18.83 19.72
N TYR A 19 77.65 -19.12 18.39
CA TYR A 19 78.71 -19.79 17.58
C TYR A 19 78.28 -20.19 16.16
N ILE A 20 79.26 -20.46 15.27
CA ILE A 20 79.16 -20.42 13.79
C ILE A 20 79.89 -21.63 13.15
N ARG A 21 79.31 -22.23 12.09
CA ARG A 21 79.94 -22.94 10.94
C ARG A 21 78.84 -23.58 10.04
N LEU A 22 79.01 -23.89 8.74
CA LEU A 22 79.66 -23.21 7.59
C LEU A 22 79.34 -24.02 6.29
N LEU A 23 79.50 -23.39 5.10
CA LEU A 23 79.62 -23.99 3.74
C LEU A 23 78.36 -24.44 2.94
N PHE A 24 77.95 -23.55 2.01
CA PHE A 24 77.68 -23.74 0.56
C PHE A 24 77.12 -25.07 -0.01
N LEU A 25 75.97 -24.97 -0.70
CA LEU A 25 75.60 -25.44 -2.07
C LEU A 25 74.05 -25.22 -2.28
N SER A 26 73.44 -25.06 -3.47
CA SER A 26 73.81 -24.38 -4.74
C SER A 26 72.65 -24.39 -5.78
N VAL A 27 72.62 -23.41 -6.70
CA VAL A 27 71.83 -23.36 -7.98
C VAL A 27 70.31 -23.04 -7.90
N LEU A 28 69.79 -22.44 -8.98
CA LEU A 28 68.39 -22.22 -9.40
C LEU A 28 67.52 -21.16 -8.68
N PRO A 29 67.32 -19.96 -9.28
CA PRO A 29 66.18 -19.10 -8.96
C PRO A 29 64.94 -19.54 -9.75
N ALA A 30 63.93 -20.09 -9.05
CA ALA A 30 62.62 -20.34 -9.65
C ALA A 30 61.88 -19.01 -9.87
N LEU A 31 61.63 -18.64 -11.12
CA LEU A 31 60.90 -17.42 -11.48
C LEU A 31 59.40 -17.60 -11.18
N LEU A 32 59.00 -17.33 -9.93
CA LEU A 32 57.62 -17.46 -9.50
C LEU A 32 56.76 -16.34 -10.10
N LEU A 33 56.11 -16.64 -11.23
CA LEU A 33 55.16 -15.73 -11.86
C LEU A 33 53.97 -15.51 -10.91
N LEU A 34 53.84 -14.31 -10.34
CA LEU A 34 52.60 -13.94 -9.64
C LEU A 34 51.48 -13.77 -10.67
N LEU A 35 50.76 -14.86 -10.92
CA LEU A 35 49.44 -14.81 -11.51
C LEU A 35 48.52 -14.09 -10.52
N THR A 36 48.40 -12.76 -10.69
CA THR A 36 47.33 -11.99 -10.07
C THR A 36 46.00 -12.51 -10.62
N GLN A 37 45.38 -13.43 -9.89
CA GLN A 37 44.00 -13.83 -10.13
C GLN A 37 43.12 -12.61 -9.89
N SER A 38 42.85 -11.85 -10.96
CA SER A 38 41.71 -10.96 -11.01
C SER A 38 40.48 -11.80 -10.72
N LYS A 39 39.91 -11.64 -9.52
CA LYS A 39 38.55 -12.10 -9.27
C LYS A 39 37.67 -11.40 -10.29
N ILE A 40 37.25 -12.14 -11.30
CA ILE A 40 36.08 -11.80 -12.10
C ILE A 40 34.97 -11.57 -11.05
N PRO A 41 34.32 -10.40 -11.01
CA PRO A 41 33.20 -10.21 -10.10
C PRO A 41 32.17 -11.26 -10.47
N ASP A 42 31.79 -12.08 -9.48
CA ASP A 42 30.80 -13.12 -9.70
C ASP A 42 29.53 -12.45 -10.23
N ALA A 43 29.09 -12.88 -11.41
CA ALA A 43 28.00 -12.24 -12.14
C ALA A 43 26.69 -12.71 -11.51
N GLY A 44 26.45 -12.24 -10.28
CA GLY A 44 25.35 -12.64 -9.43
C GLY A 44 24.05 -12.63 -10.23
N SER A 45 23.41 -13.79 -10.28
CA SER A 45 22.06 -13.94 -10.81
C SER A 45 21.19 -12.81 -10.26
N PRO A 46 20.42 -12.10 -11.09
CA PRO A 46 19.60 -11.00 -10.61
C PRO A 46 18.65 -11.53 -9.53
N GLN A 47 18.90 -11.16 -8.27
CA GLN A 47 17.91 -11.31 -7.22
C GLN A 47 16.73 -10.41 -7.59
N THR A 48 15.70 -11.03 -8.14
CA THR A 48 14.35 -10.45 -8.21
C THR A 48 13.78 -10.47 -6.80
N ASP A 49 14.32 -9.63 -5.92
CA ASP A 49 13.81 -9.47 -4.56
C ASP A 49 12.34 -9.05 -4.65
N GLU A 50 11.46 -9.84 -4.03
CA GLU A 50 10.02 -9.63 -4.09
C GLU A 50 9.66 -8.22 -3.57
N PRO A 51 8.78 -7.47 -4.27
CA PRO A 51 8.39 -6.12 -3.88
C PRO A 51 7.99 -6.05 -2.40
N GLU A 52 8.52 -5.07 -1.66
CA GLU A 52 8.41 -5.03 -0.19
C GLU A 52 6.95 -5.14 0.29
N PHE A 53 6.01 -4.57 -0.47
CA PHE A 53 4.58 -4.58 -0.16
C PHE A 53 3.95 -5.98 -0.11
N HIS A 54 4.60 -7.02 -0.67
CA HIS A 54 4.19 -8.43 -0.50
C HIS A 54 4.17 -8.82 0.98
N LYS A 55 5.16 -8.35 1.75
CA LYS A 55 5.31 -8.61 3.20
C LYS A 55 4.17 -8.01 4.04
N TRP A 56 3.36 -7.12 3.48
CA TRP A 56 2.23 -6.48 4.16
C TRP A 56 0.96 -7.36 4.12
N ALA A 57 0.90 -8.34 3.20
CA ALA A 57 -0.17 -9.34 3.10
C ALA A 57 0.42 -10.76 2.85
N PRO A 58 1.19 -11.33 3.80
CA PRO A 58 1.86 -12.63 3.65
C PRO A 58 0.89 -13.84 3.72
N VAL A 59 -0.40 -13.57 3.92
CA VAL A 59 -1.54 -14.48 3.75
C VAL A 59 -2.70 -13.68 3.15
N PRO A 60 -3.65 -14.30 2.42
CA PRO A 60 -4.82 -13.61 1.87
C PRO A 60 -5.55 -12.74 2.91
N PRO A 61 -5.83 -11.46 2.64
CA PRO A 61 -6.48 -10.57 3.61
C PRO A 61 -7.86 -11.07 4.08
N MET A 62 -7.98 -11.36 5.38
CA MET A 62 -9.23 -11.79 6.03
C MET A 62 -9.90 -10.62 6.77
N GLY A 63 -11.17 -10.35 6.50
CA GLY A 63 -11.88 -9.20 7.07
C GLY A 63 -13.34 -9.09 6.67
N TRP A 64 -13.95 -7.99 7.08
CA TRP A 64 -15.34 -7.61 6.79
C TRP A 64 -15.35 -6.36 5.92
N ASN A 65 -16.36 -6.26 5.05
CA ASN A 65 -16.60 -5.14 4.16
C ASN A 65 -18.09 -4.76 4.24
N SER A 66 -18.41 -3.46 4.18
CA SER A 66 -19.79 -2.98 4.36
C SER A 66 -20.72 -3.15 3.17
N TRP A 67 -20.22 -3.53 1.98
CA TRP A 67 -21.00 -3.48 0.73
C TRP A 67 -22.24 -4.39 0.76
N ASP A 68 -22.08 -5.68 0.98
CA ASP A 68 -23.16 -6.68 0.86
C ASP A 68 -24.30 -6.46 1.88
N CYS A 69 -24.02 -5.75 2.98
CA CYS A 69 -24.96 -5.53 4.08
C CYS A 69 -25.52 -4.10 4.18
N PHE A 70 -24.75 -3.08 3.76
CA PHE A 70 -25.14 -1.67 3.89
C PHE A 70 -25.00 -0.86 2.58
N GLY A 71 -24.54 -1.48 1.49
CA GLY A 71 -24.27 -0.82 0.21
C GLY A 71 -23.36 0.41 0.40
N PRO A 72 -23.70 1.56 -0.19
CA PRO A 72 -22.94 2.80 -0.02
C PRO A 72 -23.28 3.55 1.29
N THR A 73 -24.22 3.06 2.11
CA THR A 73 -24.87 3.85 3.19
C THR A 73 -24.36 3.65 4.62
N VAL A 74 -23.39 2.75 4.85
CA VAL A 74 -22.90 2.41 6.20
C VAL A 74 -22.55 3.62 7.07
N VAL A 75 -22.84 3.54 8.38
CA VAL A 75 -22.53 4.57 9.39
C VAL A 75 -21.53 4.09 10.44
N GLU A 76 -20.88 5.03 11.13
CA GLU A 76 -19.80 4.78 12.09
C GLU A 76 -20.14 3.75 13.18
N GLN A 77 -21.38 3.75 13.67
CA GLN A 77 -21.85 2.81 14.70
C GLN A 77 -21.89 1.35 14.19
N GLU A 78 -22.24 1.14 12.91
CA GLU A 78 -22.28 -0.19 12.28
C GLU A 78 -20.86 -0.72 12.04
N VAL A 79 -19.94 0.14 11.61
CA VAL A 79 -18.51 -0.18 11.49
C VAL A 79 -17.93 -0.58 12.86
N LYS A 80 -18.24 0.19 13.91
CA LYS A 80 -17.79 -0.10 15.28
C LYS A 80 -18.39 -1.40 15.83
N ALA A 81 -19.66 -1.69 15.57
CA ALA A 81 -20.30 -2.95 15.97
C ALA A 81 -19.69 -4.17 15.28
N ASN A 82 -19.37 -4.08 13.98
CA ASN A 82 -18.68 -5.15 13.25
C ASN A 82 -17.23 -5.33 13.73
N ALA A 83 -16.53 -4.24 14.07
CA ALA A 83 -15.21 -4.30 14.69
C ALA A 83 -15.24 -4.99 16.08
N ASP A 84 -16.22 -4.66 16.94
CA ASP A 84 -16.40 -5.32 18.24
C ASP A 84 -16.71 -6.82 18.09
N TYR A 85 -17.59 -7.19 17.15
CA TYR A 85 -17.90 -8.59 16.86
C TYR A 85 -16.67 -9.35 16.38
N MET A 86 -15.92 -8.80 15.40
CA MET A 86 -14.72 -9.42 14.88
C MET A 86 -13.66 -9.58 15.97
N ALA A 87 -13.41 -8.53 16.77
CA ALA A 87 -12.43 -8.55 17.86
C ALA A 87 -12.73 -9.60 18.93
N LYS A 88 -14.01 -9.80 19.24
CA LYS A 88 -14.47 -10.74 20.27
C LYS A 88 -14.48 -12.19 19.80
N TYR A 89 -14.92 -12.45 18.56
CA TYR A 89 -15.21 -13.83 18.10
C TYR A 89 -14.30 -14.33 16.97
N LEU A 90 -13.88 -13.46 16.04
CA LEU A 90 -13.23 -13.89 14.78
C LEU A 90 -11.72 -13.63 14.74
N ARG A 91 -11.21 -12.65 15.50
CA ARG A 91 -9.80 -12.22 15.47
C ARG A 91 -8.80 -13.32 15.79
N LYS A 92 -9.18 -14.28 16.65
CA LYS A 92 -8.35 -15.47 16.96
C LYS A 92 -8.20 -16.43 15.77
N ALA A 93 -9.04 -16.31 14.75
CA ALA A 93 -9.01 -17.08 13.50
C ALA A 93 -8.52 -16.27 12.30
N GLY A 94 -7.75 -15.19 12.52
CA GLY A 94 -7.05 -14.42 11.47
C GLY A 94 -7.80 -13.23 10.86
N TRP A 95 -9.12 -13.14 11.08
CA TRP A 95 -9.94 -12.01 10.64
C TRP A 95 -9.47 -10.70 11.30
N GLN A 96 -9.06 -9.74 10.48
CA GLN A 96 -8.39 -8.53 10.98
C GLN A 96 -8.81 -7.22 10.30
N TYR A 97 -9.25 -7.23 9.03
CA TYR A 97 -9.59 -5.98 8.33
C TYR A 97 -11.06 -5.60 8.52
N ILE A 98 -11.32 -4.33 8.85
CA ILE A 98 -12.64 -3.69 8.88
C ILE A 98 -12.67 -2.64 7.76
N VAL A 99 -13.38 -2.91 6.67
CA VAL A 99 -13.36 -2.09 5.45
C VAL A 99 -14.67 -1.32 5.26
N VAL A 100 -14.58 0.01 5.27
CA VAL A 100 -15.69 0.91 4.90
C VAL A 100 -15.77 1.00 3.39
N ASP A 101 -16.86 0.51 2.79
CA ASP A 101 -17.01 0.48 1.33
C ASP A 101 -17.54 1.81 0.74
N ILE A 102 -17.87 1.81 -0.55
CA ILE A 102 -17.99 2.96 -1.44
C ILE A 102 -18.89 4.13 -0.94
N ARG A 103 -18.59 5.35 -1.39
CA ARG A 103 -19.34 6.60 -1.15
C ARG A 103 -19.52 7.01 0.32
N TRP A 104 -18.60 6.64 1.21
CA TRP A 104 -18.50 7.23 2.56
C TRP A 104 -18.33 8.75 2.60
N TYR A 105 -18.00 9.36 1.46
CA TYR A 105 -17.87 10.80 1.21
C TYR A 105 -19.15 11.47 0.69
N VAL A 106 -20.31 10.78 0.66
CA VAL A 106 -21.60 11.34 0.24
C VAL A 106 -22.60 11.37 1.40
N GLU A 107 -23.20 12.54 1.65
CA GLU A 107 -24.13 12.75 2.77
C GLU A 107 -25.54 12.17 2.51
N ASN A 108 -26.06 12.37 1.30
CA ASN A 108 -27.45 12.06 0.90
C ASN A 108 -27.53 10.83 -0.04
N ASP A 109 -26.68 9.84 0.23
CA ASP A 109 -26.78 8.56 -0.48
C ASP A 109 -27.90 7.67 0.10
N LYS A 110 -28.22 6.57 -0.58
CA LYS A 110 -29.36 5.70 -0.27
C LYS A 110 -29.00 4.21 -0.39
N ALA A 111 -29.79 3.37 0.27
CA ALA A 111 -29.75 1.93 0.05
C ALA A 111 -30.37 1.57 -1.33
N GLY A 112 -30.01 0.40 -1.86
CA GLY A 112 -30.55 -0.10 -3.14
C GLY A 112 -29.94 0.54 -4.40
N GLY A 113 -28.78 1.21 -4.28
CA GLY A 113 -28.03 1.80 -5.38
C GLY A 113 -27.70 3.27 -5.15
N TYR A 114 -26.79 3.82 -5.96
CA TYR A 114 -26.23 5.16 -5.74
C TYR A 114 -27.22 6.30 -6.00
N ASN A 115 -27.19 7.34 -5.15
CA ASN A 115 -27.70 8.66 -5.54
C ASN A 115 -26.72 9.35 -6.51
N GLN A 116 -27.09 9.42 -7.79
CA GLN A 116 -26.37 10.15 -8.84
C GLN A 116 -27.16 11.36 -9.38
N ASN A 117 -28.28 11.73 -8.74
CA ASN A 117 -29.15 12.82 -9.20
C ASN A 117 -28.72 14.17 -8.56
N ASP A 118 -28.57 14.19 -7.23
CA ASP A 118 -28.21 15.37 -6.44
C ASP A 118 -27.12 15.07 -5.36
N PRO A 119 -26.05 14.30 -5.66
CA PRO A 119 -25.08 13.89 -4.64
C PRO A 119 -24.35 15.06 -3.97
N ARG A 120 -24.50 15.15 -2.65
CA ARG A 120 -23.74 16.06 -1.78
C ARG A 120 -22.46 15.38 -1.33
N TYR A 121 -21.42 15.56 -2.15
CA TYR A 121 -20.05 15.13 -1.84
C TYR A 121 -19.41 16.02 -0.77
N VAL A 122 -18.65 15.42 0.13
CA VAL A 122 -17.80 16.12 1.11
C VAL A 122 -16.34 15.99 0.68
N MET A 123 -15.65 17.12 0.58
CA MET A 123 -14.33 17.23 -0.06
C MET A 123 -13.54 18.40 0.55
N ASP A 124 -12.23 18.24 0.68
CA ASP A 124 -11.32 19.28 1.19
C ASP A 124 -10.91 20.31 0.11
N GLU A 125 -10.14 21.31 0.53
CA GLU A 125 -9.61 22.37 -0.31
C GLU A 125 -8.63 21.90 -1.41
N TYR A 126 -8.05 20.70 -1.26
CA TYR A 126 -7.12 20.08 -2.22
C TYR A 126 -7.81 19.09 -3.18
N GLY A 127 -9.14 19.06 -3.19
CA GLY A 127 -9.90 18.19 -4.09
C GLY A 127 -9.94 16.72 -3.65
N ARG A 128 -9.61 16.41 -2.39
CA ARG A 128 -9.65 15.04 -1.84
C ARG A 128 -10.97 14.80 -1.11
N LEU A 129 -11.57 13.64 -1.31
CA LEU A 129 -12.83 13.26 -0.68
C LEU A 129 -12.63 12.94 0.82
N ILE A 130 -13.54 13.43 1.68
CA ILE A 130 -13.47 13.27 3.15
C ILE A 130 -14.79 12.71 3.71
N PRO A 131 -14.82 12.11 4.92
CA PRO A 131 -16.00 11.41 5.43
C PRO A 131 -17.21 12.32 5.63
N ALA A 132 -18.39 11.83 5.24
CA ALA A 132 -19.65 12.53 5.43
C ALA A 132 -20.02 12.58 6.92
N LEU A 133 -20.01 13.76 7.53
CA LEU A 133 -20.11 13.94 8.99
C LEU A 133 -21.45 13.47 9.59
N ASN A 134 -22.52 13.43 8.80
CA ASN A 134 -23.81 12.86 9.21
C ASN A 134 -23.78 11.33 9.38
N ARG A 135 -22.78 10.65 8.80
CA ARG A 135 -22.57 9.20 8.88
C ARG A 135 -21.34 8.83 9.72
N PHE A 136 -20.35 9.73 9.79
CA PHE A 136 -19.12 9.59 10.54
C PHE A 136 -18.86 10.82 11.44
N PRO A 137 -19.64 11.01 12.53
CA PRO A 137 -19.53 12.20 13.38
C PRO A 137 -18.15 12.40 14.01
N SER A 138 -17.38 11.33 14.24
CA SER A 138 -16.03 11.45 14.78
C SER A 138 -15.02 12.10 13.81
N ALA A 139 -15.35 12.19 12.53
CA ALA A 139 -14.50 12.81 11.50
C ALA A 139 -14.52 14.34 11.50
N ALA A 140 -15.32 14.95 12.39
CA ALA A 140 -15.42 16.40 12.58
C ALA A 140 -14.05 17.04 12.93
N ASP A 141 -13.98 18.37 12.87
CA ASP A 141 -12.78 19.17 13.17
C ASP A 141 -11.54 18.78 12.33
N GLY A 142 -11.77 18.30 11.09
CA GLY A 142 -10.70 17.87 10.17
C GLY A 142 -10.07 16.51 10.49
N LYS A 143 -10.59 15.76 11.48
CA LYS A 143 -10.01 14.49 11.94
C LYS A 143 -10.11 13.36 10.91
N GLY A 144 -11.09 13.45 10.00
CA GLY A 144 -11.34 12.43 8.98
C GLY A 144 -11.53 11.04 9.59
N PHE A 145 -11.04 9.98 8.95
CA PHE A 145 -11.21 8.63 9.52
C PHE A 145 -10.32 8.32 10.73
N LYS A 146 -9.40 9.19 11.14
CA LYS A 146 -8.42 8.85 12.19
C LYS A 146 -9.06 8.31 13.48
N PRO A 147 -10.13 8.90 14.05
CA PRO A 147 -10.71 8.39 15.29
C PRO A 147 -11.45 7.06 15.13
N LEU A 148 -11.90 6.72 13.91
CA LEU A 148 -12.48 5.41 13.59
C LEU A 148 -11.39 4.35 13.38
N ALA A 149 -10.28 4.72 12.72
CA ALA A 149 -9.11 3.85 12.59
C ALA A 149 -8.47 3.57 13.95
N ASP A 150 -8.22 4.60 14.77
CA ASP A 150 -7.72 4.48 16.15
C ASP A 150 -8.63 3.56 16.99
N TYR A 151 -9.95 3.66 16.82
CA TYR A 151 -10.90 2.75 17.46
C TYR A 151 -10.72 1.31 17.00
N VAL A 152 -10.63 1.04 15.70
CA VAL A 152 -10.41 -0.30 15.14
C VAL A 152 -9.05 -0.89 15.57
N HIS A 153 -7.99 -0.08 15.55
CA HIS A 153 -6.66 -0.46 16.05
C HIS A 153 -6.68 -0.82 17.54
N SER A 154 -7.46 -0.10 18.37
CA SER A 154 -7.61 -0.40 19.81
C SER A 154 -8.18 -1.80 20.09
N LYS A 155 -8.84 -2.43 19.11
CA LYS A 155 -9.37 -3.79 19.17
C LYS A 155 -8.36 -4.86 18.72
N GLY A 156 -7.17 -4.46 18.28
CA GLY A 156 -6.18 -5.33 17.63
C GLY A 156 -6.58 -5.72 16.20
N LEU A 157 -7.37 -4.87 15.53
CA LEU A 157 -7.79 -5.01 14.14
C LEU A 157 -7.10 -3.95 13.25
N LYS A 158 -7.34 -4.01 11.95
CA LYS A 158 -6.84 -3.10 10.91
C LYS A 158 -7.99 -2.39 10.22
N PHE A 159 -7.81 -1.12 9.87
CA PHE A 159 -8.83 -0.29 9.22
C PHE A 159 -8.61 -0.19 7.71
N GLY A 160 -9.69 -0.30 6.93
CA GLY A 160 -9.64 -0.16 5.48
C GLY A 160 -10.74 0.72 4.92
N ILE A 161 -10.49 1.28 3.74
CA ILE A 161 -11.48 2.09 3.02
C ILE A 161 -11.55 1.69 1.54
N HIS A 162 -12.68 2.01 0.94
CA HIS A 162 -12.87 2.05 -0.51
C HIS A 162 -12.48 3.42 -1.08
N ILE A 163 -11.96 3.46 -2.31
CA ILE A 163 -11.99 4.67 -3.15
C ILE A 163 -12.40 4.34 -4.59
N MET A 164 -12.93 5.33 -5.30
CA MET A 164 -13.05 5.29 -6.75
C MET A 164 -11.75 5.78 -7.39
N ARG A 165 -11.35 5.17 -8.51
CA ARG A 165 -10.27 5.66 -9.38
C ARG A 165 -10.51 7.12 -9.82
N GLY A 166 -9.43 7.89 -9.89
CA GLY A 166 -9.38 9.17 -10.57
C GLY A 166 -9.54 10.38 -9.64
N ILE A 167 -10.07 11.48 -10.19
CA ILE A 167 -10.25 12.77 -9.50
C ILE A 167 -11.75 13.15 -9.47
N PRO A 168 -12.32 13.67 -8.35
CA PRO A 168 -13.75 13.99 -8.29
C PRO A 168 -14.19 14.99 -9.36
N VAL A 169 -15.36 14.75 -9.96
CA VAL A 169 -15.97 15.69 -10.91
C VAL A 169 -16.10 17.09 -10.28
N ILE A 170 -16.44 17.16 -8.99
CA ILE A 170 -16.54 18.44 -8.27
C ILE A 170 -15.18 19.12 -7.98
N ALA A 171 -14.07 18.39 -7.93
CA ALA A 171 -12.74 18.97 -7.83
C ALA A 171 -12.37 19.67 -9.16
N VAL A 172 -12.66 19.00 -10.28
CA VAL A 172 -12.47 19.56 -11.63
C VAL A 172 -13.38 20.76 -11.88
N GLN A 173 -14.64 20.72 -11.45
CA GLN A 173 -15.57 21.86 -11.55
C GLN A 173 -15.11 23.08 -10.73
N LYS A 174 -14.58 22.87 -9.52
CA LYS A 174 -14.00 23.92 -8.67
C LYS A 174 -12.56 24.32 -9.09
N ASN A 175 -11.98 23.61 -10.06
CA ASN A 175 -10.57 23.61 -10.40
C ASN A 175 -9.64 23.59 -9.16
N SER A 176 -9.88 22.65 -8.24
CA SER A 176 -9.16 22.56 -6.95
C SER A 176 -7.63 22.47 -7.14
N PRO A 177 -6.82 23.13 -6.29
CA PRO A 177 -5.37 22.99 -6.29
C PRO A 177 -4.93 21.58 -5.89
N ILE A 178 -3.86 21.07 -6.52
CA ILE A 178 -3.27 19.78 -6.13
C ILE A 178 -2.19 20.02 -5.06
N LEU A 179 -2.33 19.38 -3.90
CA LEU A 179 -1.35 19.51 -2.81
C LEU A 179 0.03 19.01 -3.27
N GLY A 180 1.04 19.87 -3.18
CA GLY A 180 2.42 19.57 -3.58
C GLY A 180 2.73 19.79 -5.06
N SER A 181 1.81 20.38 -5.84
CA SER A 181 2.04 20.74 -7.25
C SER A 181 1.63 22.19 -7.53
N ASN A 182 2.06 22.74 -8.67
CA ASN A 182 1.50 23.97 -9.24
C ASN A 182 0.20 23.70 -10.03
N ALA A 183 0.00 22.45 -10.45
CA ALA A 183 -1.16 22.01 -11.22
C ALA A 183 -2.45 21.99 -10.39
N ARG A 184 -3.58 21.98 -11.10
CA ARG A 184 -4.93 21.92 -10.55
C ARG A 184 -5.74 20.78 -11.18
N ALA A 185 -6.91 20.54 -10.63
CA ALA A 185 -7.79 19.45 -11.04
C ALA A 185 -8.15 19.45 -12.55
N GLN A 186 -8.27 20.63 -13.18
CA GLN A 186 -8.52 20.73 -14.62
C GLN A 186 -7.32 20.37 -15.50
N ASP A 187 -6.10 20.45 -14.96
CA ASP A 187 -4.89 20.15 -15.71
C ASP A 187 -4.68 18.64 -15.89
N ILE A 188 -5.11 17.81 -14.92
CA ILE A 188 -4.78 16.37 -14.89
C ILE A 188 -5.86 15.41 -15.43
N TYR A 189 -7.08 15.88 -15.75
CA TYR A 189 -8.21 15.00 -16.05
C TYR A 189 -8.48 14.75 -17.54
N THR A 190 -9.26 13.70 -17.82
CA THR A 190 -10.01 13.50 -19.07
C THR A 190 -11.38 12.89 -18.82
N THR A 191 -12.33 13.16 -19.73
CA THR A 191 -13.64 12.50 -19.77
C THR A 191 -13.57 11.10 -20.41
N GLU A 192 -12.49 10.78 -21.12
CA GLU A 192 -12.27 9.46 -21.70
C GLU A 192 -12.12 8.38 -20.63
N ARG A 193 -12.56 7.16 -20.96
CA ARG A 193 -12.50 5.98 -20.07
C ARG A 193 -13.14 6.19 -18.68
N GLN A 194 -13.92 7.27 -18.46
CA GLN A 194 -14.62 7.53 -17.19
C GLN A 194 -15.48 6.31 -16.80
N CYS A 195 -15.53 6.03 -15.49
CA CYS A 195 -16.36 4.98 -14.93
C CYS A 195 -17.79 5.02 -15.50
N ARG A 196 -18.30 3.87 -15.95
CA ARG A 196 -19.60 3.80 -16.64
C ARG A 196 -20.79 3.72 -15.71
N TRP A 197 -20.60 3.18 -14.50
CA TRP A 197 -21.66 2.83 -13.55
C TRP A 197 -21.81 3.82 -12.39
N LEU A 198 -20.76 4.56 -12.04
CA LEU A 198 -20.79 5.65 -11.06
C LEU A 198 -19.97 6.85 -11.55
N ARG A 199 -20.60 8.02 -11.67
CA ARG A 199 -19.99 9.23 -12.30
C ARG A 199 -19.33 10.20 -11.32
N ASP A 200 -19.01 9.76 -10.10
CA ASP A 200 -18.37 10.58 -9.05
C ASP A 200 -17.01 11.18 -9.48
N MET A 201 -16.25 10.47 -10.32
CA MET A 201 -14.86 10.79 -10.68
C MET A 201 -14.66 10.93 -12.20
N TYR A 202 -13.63 11.66 -12.62
CA TYR A 202 -13.03 11.63 -13.96
C TYR A 202 -11.72 10.82 -13.96
N THR A 203 -11.33 10.32 -15.14
CA THR A 203 -10.04 9.66 -15.36
C THR A 203 -8.89 10.66 -15.17
N ILE A 204 -7.83 10.26 -14.46
CA ILE A 204 -6.57 11.02 -14.43
C ILE A 204 -5.70 10.58 -15.62
N VAL A 205 -5.10 11.54 -16.31
CA VAL A 205 -4.16 11.31 -17.41
C VAL A 205 -2.76 11.22 -16.81
N SER A 206 -2.17 10.02 -16.87
CA SER A 206 -1.09 9.62 -15.95
C SER A 206 0.30 10.23 -16.21
N ASP A 207 0.48 10.89 -17.35
CA ASP A 207 1.74 11.53 -17.78
C ASP A 207 1.80 13.03 -17.50
N ARG A 208 0.71 13.63 -16.98
CA ARG A 208 0.62 15.07 -16.72
C ARG A 208 1.21 15.46 -15.35
N GLU A 209 1.83 16.63 -15.30
CA GLU A 209 2.27 17.25 -14.03
C GLU A 209 1.08 17.38 -13.06
N GLY A 210 1.25 16.95 -11.81
CA GLY A 210 0.19 16.91 -10.80
C GLY A 210 -0.51 15.55 -10.69
N ALA A 211 -0.44 14.66 -11.68
CA ALA A 211 -1.16 13.38 -11.66
C ALA A 211 -0.65 12.44 -10.55
N GLN A 212 0.68 12.36 -10.37
CA GLN A 212 1.29 11.59 -9.29
C GLN A 212 1.15 12.31 -7.94
N GLU A 213 1.25 13.64 -7.93
CA GLU A 213 1.17 14.48 -6.74
C GLU A 213 -0.23 14.41 -6.12
N TYR A 214 -1.28 14.38 -6.95
CA TYR A 214 -2.65 14.19 -6.50
C TYR A 214 -2.84 12.83 -5.81
N TYR A 215 -2.42 11.72 -6.43
CA TYR A 215 -2.47 10.41 -5.79
C TYR A 215 -1.56 10.33 -4.53
N ASN A 216 -0.37 10.94 -4.54
CA ASN A 216 0.48 11.05 -3.35
C ASN A 216 -0.27 11.75 -2.20
N SER A 217 -0.93 12.88 -2.48
CA SER A 217 -1.68 13.67 -1.49
C SER A 217 -2.89 12.92 -0.91
N ILE A 218 -3.48 12.02 -1.69
CA ILE A 218 -4.54 11.10 -1.28
C ILE A 218 -4.00 10.05 -0.31
N PHE A 219 -2.92 9.35 -0.66
CA PHE A 219 -2.39 8.30 0.20
C PHE A 219 -1.67 8.85 1.45
N GLN A 220 -1.12 10.06 1.40
CA GLN A 220 -0.67 10.80 2.59
C GLN A 220 -1.82 11.12 3.55
N LEU A 221 -3.01 11.51 3.03
CA LEU A 221 -4.21 11.72 3.85
C LEU A 221 -4.61 10.41 4.54
N TYR A 222 -4.66 9.30 3.80
CA TYR A 222 -5.03 7.98 4.33
C TYR A 222 -4.01 7.42 5.32
N ALA A 223 -2.72 7.67 5.11
CA ALA A 223 -1.66 7.37 6.07
C ALA A 223 -1.82 8.17 7.37
N SER A 224 -2.17 9.46 7.30
CA SER A 224 -2.41 10.29 8.50
C SER A 224 -3.68 9.89 9.27
N TRP A 225 -4.68 9.31 8.58
CA TRP A 225 -5.82 8.64 9.20
C TRP A 225 -5.50 7.24 9.73
N GLY A 226 -4.33 6.66 9.43
CA GLY A 226 -3.96 5.32 9.87
C GLY A 226 -4.61 4.16 9.09
N VAL A 227 -5.06 4.38 7.86
CA VAL A 227 -5.58 3.32 6.98
C VAL A 227 -4.52 2.23 6.74
N ASP A 228 -4.91 0.95 6.75
CA ASP A 228 -4.06 -0.23 6.53
C ASP A 228 -4.37 -0.95 5.21
N PHE A 229 -5.51 -0.66 4.59
CA PHE A 229 -6.05 -1.37 3.42
C PHE A 229 -6.86 -0.42 2.54
N VAL A 230 -6.66 -0.46 1.22
CA VAL A 230 -7.46 0.31 0.26
C VAL A 230 -7.96 -0.58 -0.87
N LYS A 231 -9.29 -0.63 -1.06
CA LYS A 231 -9.96 -1.16 -2.25
C LYS A 231 -10.16 -0.02 -3.24
N VAL A 232 -9.63 -0.12 -4.46
CA VAL A 232 -9.89 0.86 -5.52
C VAL A 232 -10.81 0.26 -6.59
N ASP A 233 -11.97 0.87 -6.80
CA ASP A 233 -12.90 0.49 -7.88
C ASP A 233 -12.70 1.28 -9.17
N ASP A 234 -13.18 0.69 -10.27
CA ASP A 234 -12.97 1.12 -11.67
C ASP A 234 -11.48 1.14 -12.10
N LEU A 235 -10.58 0.58 -11.29
CA LEU A 235 -9.13 0.55 -11.52
C LEU A 235 -8.65 -0.71 -12.25
N SER A 236 -9.38 -1.82 -12.19
CA SER A 236 -9.03 -3.04 -12.92
C SER A 236 -8.91 -2.81 -14.44
N GLY A 237 -7.77 -3.20 -15.01
CA GLY A 237 -7.44 -2.91 -16.41
C GLY A 237 -7.09 -1.43 -16.69
N ARG A 238 -6.56 -0.70 -15.69
CA ARG A 238 -5.97 0.64 -15.82
C ARG A 238 -4.50 0.60 -15.35
N LEU A 239 -3.64 -0.10 -16.08
CA LEU A 239 -2.23 -0.31 -15.70
C LEU A 239 -1.50 1.02 -15.41
N ASP A 240 -1.86 2.04 -16.20
CA ASP A 240 -1.51 3.45 -16.06
C ASP A 240 -1.79 4.01 -14.66
N GLU A 241 -3.05 3.98 -14.19
CA GLU A 241 -3.39 4.50 -12.86
C GLU A 241 -3.05 3.53 -11.72
N ILE A 242 -2.96 2.21 -11.98
CA ILE A 242 -2.48 1.23 -10.99
C ILE A 242 -1.03 1.56 -10.57
N ALA A 243 -0.17 1.93 -11.52
CA ALA A 243 1.20 2.32 -11.24
C ALA A 243 1.29 3.61 -10.40
N LEU A 244 0.43 4.61 -10.69
CA LEU A 244 0.35 5.83 -9.87
C LEU A 244 -0.09 5.53 -8.43
N VAL A 245 -1.08 4.65 -8.26
CA VAL A 245 -1.63 4.23 -6.96
C VAL A 245 -0.61 3.43 -6.15
N ARG A 246 0.07 2.44 -6.76
CA ARG A 246 1.19 1.70 -6.14
C ARG A 246 2.25 2.66 -5.62
N LYS A 247 2.78 3.52 -6.50
CA LYS A 247 3.82 4.49 -6.16
C LYS A 247 3.37 5.51 -5.11
N ALA A 248 2.10 5.92 -5.11
CA ALA A 248 1.55 6.80 -4.09
C ALA A 248 1.45 6.15 -2.70
N ILE A 249 1.15 4.85 -2.63
CA ILE A 249 1.23 4.07 -1.38
C ILE A 249 2.68 3.98 -0.92
N ASP A 250 3.63 3.65 -1.81
CA ASP A 250 5.05 3.53 -1.45
C ASP A 250 5.61 4.88 -0.93
N ASN A 251 5.14 6.00 -1.49
CA ASN A 251 5.47 7.35 -1.05
C ASN A 251 4.78 7.81 0.26
N CYS A 252 3.78 7.09 0.78
CA CYS A 252 2.97 7.57 1.92
C CYS A 252 3.59 7.26 3.30
N GLY A 253 4.66 6.45 3.35
CA GLY A 253 5.36 6.10 4.59
C GLY A 253 4.59 5.15 5.52
N ARG A 254 3.49 4.55 5.06
CA ARG A 254 2.70 3.57 5.80
C ARG A 254 2.43 2.32 4.94
N PRO A 255 2.58 1.09 5.48
CA PRO A 255 2.09 -0.12 4.83
C PRO A 255 0.58 -0.06 4.60
N ILE A 256 0.16 -0.03 3.34
CA ILE A 256 -1.25 -0.08 2.92
C ILE A 256 -1.42 -1.21 1.91
N VAL A 257 -2.25 -2.18 2.25
CA VAL A 257 -2.59 -3.32 1.37
C VAL A 257 -3.50 -2.84 0.23
N LEU A 258 -3.08 -3.05 -1.02
CA LEU A 258 -3.84 -2.63 -2.20
C LEU A 258 -4.71 -3.75 -2.76
N SER A 259 -6.01 -3.47 -2.90
CA SER A 259 -7.01 -4.33 -3.53
C SER A 259 -7.60 -3.67 -4.78
N LEU A 260 -7.55 -4.34 -5.93
CA LEU A 260 -8.07 -3.83 -7.21
C LEU A 260 -9.48 -4.38 -7.51
N SER A 261 -10.39 -3.50 -7.97
CA SER A 261 -11.80 -3.81 -8.20
C SER A 261 -12.36 -3.03 -9.42
N PRO A 262 -13.47 -3.46 -10.05
CA PRO A 262 -14.12 -4.77 -9.97
C PRO A 262 -13.40 -5.75 -10.93
N SER A 263 -14.10 -6.60 -11.68
CA SER A 263 -13.51 -7.28 -12.83
C SER A 263 -12.94 -6.31 -13.86
N GLY A 264 -11.89 -6.73 -14.56
CA GLY A 264 -11.30 -6.01 -15.69
C GLY A 264 -9.84 -6.39 -15.94
N ASN A 265 -9.17 -6.88 -14.89
CA ASN A 265 -7.85 -7.47 -14.96
C ASN A 265 -7.86 -8.77 -15.77
N ARG A 266 -6.75 -9.04 -16.46
CA ARG A 266 -6.55 -10.17 -17.37
C ARG A 266 -5.25 -10.88 -17.02
N THR A 267 -5.20 -12.18 -17.27
CA THR A 267 -4.02 -13.02 -17.00
C THR A 267 -2.80 -12.62 -17.82
N GLU A 268 -2.97 -12.03 -19.00
CA GLU A 268 -1.89 -11.43 -19.80
C GLU A 268 -1.11 -10.32 -19.05
N ASN A 269 -1.74 -9.68 -18.05
CA ASN A 269 -1.14 -8.65 -17.20
C ASN A 269 -0.80 -9.16 -15.79
N ALA A 270 -0.86 -10.48 -15.53
CA ALA A 270 -0.72 -11.02 -14.17
C ALA A 270 0.61 -10.65 -13.49
N GLU A 271 1.71 -10.59 -14.24
CA GLU A 271 3.01 -10.20 -13.70
C GLU A 271 3.05 -8.71 -13.31
N PHE A 272 2.43 -7.83 -14.10
CA PHE A 272 2.25 -6.44 -13.70
C PHE A 272 1.40 -6.33 -12.42
N LEU A 273 0.33 -7.12 -12.30
CA LEU A 273 -0.56 -7.11 -11.14
C LEU A 273 0.15 -7.59 -9.87
N LYS A 274 0.91 -8.68 -9.93
CA LYS A 274 1.80 -9.14 -8.84
C LYS A 274 2.77 -8.07 -8.36
N ASN A 275 3.33 -7.29 -9.29
CA ASN A 275 4.29 -6.23 -8.97
C ASN A 275 3.64 -4.89 -8.56
N ASN A 276 2.30 -4.80 -8.51
CA ASN A 276 1.62 -3.56 -8.11
C ASN A 276 0.55 -3.71 -6.99
N ALA A 277 -0.12 -4.86 -6.84
CA ALA A 277 -1.23 -5.02 -5.91
C ALA A 277 -1.13 -6.31 -5.07
N ASN A 278 -1.63 -6.27 -3.84
CA ASN A 278 -1.68 -7.43 -2.94
C ASN A 278 -2.83 -8.39 -3.29
N MET A 279 -3.91 -7.89 -3.88
CA MET A 279 -5.04 -8.69 -4.34
C MET A 279 -5.81 -7.97 -5.45
N TRP A 280 -6.53 -8.73 -6.27
CA TRP A 280 -7.41 -8.18 -7.30
C TRP A 280 -8.64 -9.05 -7.53
N ARG A 281 -9.75 -8.38 -7.86
CA ARG A 281 -10.99 -9.02 -8.27
C ARG A 281 -10.81 -9.76 -9.59
N THR A 282 -11.11 -11.05 -9.57
CA THR A 282 -11.08 -11.95 -10.73
C THR A 282 -12.40 -11.98 -11.50
N THR A 283 -13.50 -11.56 -10.86
CA THR A 283 -14.90 -11.59 -11.33
C THR A 283 -15.63 -10.27 -11.10
N GLY A 284 -16.81 -10.15 -11.72
CA GLY A 284 -17.79 -9.08 -11.44
C GLY A 284 -18.35 -9.20 -10.03
N ASP A 285 -19.33 -8.38 -9.66
CA ASP A 285 -19.85 -8.41 -8.27
C ASP A 285 -20.52 -9.76 -7.98
N PHE A 286 -19.96 -10.45 -6.98
CA PHE A 286 -20.36 -11.79 -6.56
C PHE A 286 -21.49 -11.67 -5.55
N TRP A 287 -22.56 -12.44 -5.75
CA TRP A 287 -23.72 -12.45 -4.85
C TRP A 287 -24.07 -13.89 -4.43
N ASP A 288 -25.07 -14.04 -3.57
CA ASP A 288 -25.60 -15.28 -3.01
C ASP A 288 -26.35 -16.18 -4.03
N ARG A 289 -25.91 -16.15 -5.29
CA ARG A 289 -26.55 -16.79 -6.44
C ARG A 289 -25.71 -17.97 -6.93
N TRP A 290 -26.34 -19.13 -7.13
CA TRP A 290 -25.64 -20.34 -7.63
C TRP A 290 -24.87 -20.11 -8.94
N VAL A 291 -25.35 -19.23 -9.82
CA VAL A 291 -24.66 -18.89 -11.08
C VAL A 291 -23.30 -18.23 -10.84
N ASP A 292 -23.16 -17.37 -9.83
CA ASP A 292 -21.89 -16.70 -9.52
C ASP A 292 -20.90 -17.71 -8.93
N LEU A 293 -21.35 -18.48 -7.93
CA LEU A 293 -20.55 -19.56 -7.32
C LEU A 293 -20.09 -20.60 -8.36
N LYS A 294 -20.95 -20.98 -9.31
CA LYS A 294 -20.57 -21.90 -10.39
C LYS A 294 -19.51 -21.29 -11.32
N ASN A 295 -19.61 -20.00 -11.64
CA ASN A 295 -18.67 -19.33 -12.54
C ASN A 295 -17.27 -19.21 -11.92
N GLU A 296 -17.14 -19.10 -10.59
CA GLU A 296 -15.83 -19.02 -9.93
C GLU A 296 -14.96 -20.26 -10.14
N PHE A 297 -15.53 -21.46 -10.35
CA PHE A 297 -14.72 -22.66 -10.64
C PHE A 297 -13.84 -22.49 -11.89
N GLU A 298 -14.39 -21.93 -12.97
CA GLU A 298 -13.64 -21.65 -14.21
C GLU A 298 -12.65 -20.49 -14.03
N VAL A 299 -13.01 -19.50 -13.22
CA VAL A 299 -12.19 -18.30 -13.01
C VAL A 299 -11.02 -18.58 -12.08
N CYS A 300 -11.22 -19.30 -10.98
CA CYS A 300 -10.15 -19.84 -10.14
C CYS A 300 -9.19 -20.68 -10.99
N ASN A 301 -9.68 -21.62 -11.80
CA ASN A 301 -8.83 -22.42 -12.70
C ASN A 301 -7.97 -21.55 -13.64
N ARG A 302 -8.56 -20.47 -14.21
CA ARG A 302 -7.87 -19.51 -15.08
C ARG A 302 -6.76 -18.73 -14.36
N TRP A 303 -6.96 -18.39 -13.08
CA TRP A 303 -5.98 -17.64 -12.27
C TRP A 303 -5.02 -18.52 -11.46
N THR A 304 -5.26 -19.83 -11.36
CA THR A 304 -4.44 -20.80 -10.59
C THR A 304 -2.94 -20.71 -10.89
N ALA A 305 -2.53 -20.44 -12.13
CA ALA A 305 -1.13 -20.30 -12.52
C ALA A 305 -0.43 -19.05 -11.94
N PHE A 306 -1.19 -18.07 -11.46
CA PHE A 306 -0.68 -16.77 -11.00
C PHE A 306 -0.83 -16.56 -9.49
N ARG A 307 -1.28 -17.58 -8.76
CA ARG A 307 -1.28 -17.57 -7.29
C ARG A 307 0.14 -17.40 -6.74
N GLY A 308 0.25 -16.62 -5.67
CA GLY A 308 1.44 -16.28 -4.89
C GLY A 308 0.95 -15.49 -3.70
#